data_AF-K7YZ17-F1
#
_entry.id   AF-K7YZ17-F1
#
_cell.length_a   1.000
_cell.length_b   1.000
_cell.length_c   1.000
_cell.angle_alpha   90.00
_cell.angle_beta   90.00
_cell.angle_gamma   90.00
#
_symmetry.space_group_name_H-M   'P 1'
#
loop_
_entity.id
_entity.type
_entity.pdbx_description
1 polymer ?
#
loop_
_entity_poly.entity_id
_entity_poly.type
_entity_poly.pdbx_seq_one_letter_code
_entity_poly.pdbx_strand_id
1 'polypeptide(L)'
;MKFIFSVLLALPVSAFAHEHDHDHGNNILNQSPVTLASVAALELFESGNIGNLVGFQTFKADDEAAVKLTYMDNSGTARAVGYDCHFHAHGDAQEAHCHDSADLGVIDTPANDVSFGVDEFADSLAYSADIFARKIAPLSQITNVKMWQTGGNIWATLAHDTGAGEVKSHFMCHMHGDHFDCHRSRNPGPNEPRYQE
;
A
#
# COMPACT_ATOMS: atom_id res chain seq x y z
N MET A 1 -48.89 31.32 41.09
CA MET A 1 -48.05 31.30 39.87
C MET A 1 -47.43 29.92 39.74
N LYS A 2 -47.83 29.13 38.74
CA LYS A 2 -47.27 27.80 38.45
C LYS A 2 -46.34 27.95 37.24
N PHE A 3 -45.04 27.74 37.43
CA PHE A 3 -44.08 27.62 36.33
C PHE A 3 -43.95 26.13 35.97
N ILE A 4 -44.34 25.77 34.76
CA ILE A 4 -44.09 24.44 34.19
C ILE A 4 -42.77 24.55 33.44
N PHE A 5 -41.73 23.89 33.95
CA PHE A 5 -40.45 23.72 33.26
C PHE A 5 -40.62 22.59 32.22
N SER A 6 -40.64 22.95 30.94
CA SER A 6 -40.47 22.01 29.84
C SER A 6 -39.03 21.51 29.82
N VAL A 7 -38.82 20.23 30.13
CA VAL A 7 -37.55 19.54 29.87
C VAL A 7 -37.61 19.04 28.43
N LEU A 8 -36.95 19.74 27.51
CA LEU A 8 -36.62 19.19 26.20
C LEU A 8 -35.57 18.09 26.40
N LEU A 9 -35.95 16.84 26.17
CA LEU A 9 -34.99 15.77 25.92
C LEU A 9 -34.33 16.00 24.56
N ALA A 10 -33.12 16.56 24.56
CA ALA A 10 -32.23 16.46 23.42
C ALA A 10 -31.64 15.04 23.43
N LEU A 11 -32.15 14.18 22.55
CA LEU A 11 -31.49 12.91 22.25
C LEU A 11 -30.15 13.24 21.56
N PRO A 12 -29.01 12.75 22.05
CA PRO A 12 -27.79 12.82 21.26
C PRO A 12 -28.04 11.97 20.01
N VAL A 13 -28.01 12.62 18.85
CA VAL A 13 -27.85 11.94 17.57
C VAL A 13 -26.52 11.22 17.71
N SER A 14 -26.56 9.89 17.76
CA SER A 14 -25.39 9.04 17.63
C SER A 14 -24.80 9.28 16.25
N ALA A 15 -24.00 10.34 16.12
CA ALA A 15 -23.04 10.42 15.05
C ALA A 15 -22.13 9.21 15.24
N PHE A 16 -22.22 8.25 14.32
CA PHE A 16 -21.14 7.30 14.13
C PHE A 16 -19.91 8.14 13.82
N ALA A 17 -19.12 8.42 14.83
CA ALA A 17 -17.75 8.82 14.61
C ALA A 17 -17.13 7.65 13.86
N HIS A 18 -16.87 7.85 12.57
CA HIS A 18 -15.94 7.01 11.85
C HIS A 18 -14.60 7.33 12.50
N GLU A 19 -14.28 6.59 13.57
CA GLU A 19 -13.03 6.69 14.27
C GLU A 19 -11.96 6.21 13.28
N HIS A 20 -11.27 7.17 12.68
CA HIS A 20 -10.04 6.93 11.95
C HIS A 20 -8.99 6.64 13.01
N ASP A 21 -8.94 5.39 13.46
CA ASP A 21 -7.90 4.89 14.34
C ASP A 21 -6.58 4.87 13.53
N HIS A 22 -5.71 5.83 13.84
CA HIS A 22 -4.39 5.96 13.24
C HIS A 22 -3.44 4.82 13.66
N ASP A 23 -3.86 3.92 14.55
CA ASP A 23 -3.11 2.71 14.94
C ASP A 23 -3.41 1.49 14.03
N HIS A 24 -4.26 1.65 13.01
CA HIS A 24 -4.62 0.58 12.07
C HIS A 24 -3.52 0.19 11.06
N GLY A 25 -2.53 1.07 10.81
CA GLY A 25 -1.55 0.90 9.72
C GLY A 25 -0.67 -0.34 9.84
N ASN A 26 -0.06 -0.57 11.01
CA ASN A 26 0.89 -1.68 11.18
C ASN A 26 0.20 -3.04 11.36
N ASN A 27 -0.98 -3.10 11.96
CA ASN A 27 -1.61 -4.40 12.22
C ASN A 27 -2.26 -5.00 10.96
N ILE A 28 -2.77 -4.17 10.04
CA ILE A 28 -3.42 -4.69 8.84
C ILE A 28 -2.42 -5.23 7.83
N LEU A 29 -1.27 -4.57 7.67
CA LEU A 29 -0.21 -4.99 6.75
C LEU A 29 0.45 -6.31 7.21
N ASN A 30 0.36 -6.68 8.48
CA ASN A 30 0.88 -7.95 9.00
C ASN A 30 0.02 -9.17 8.63
N GLN A 31 -1.17 -8.97 8.07
CA GLN A 31 -2.10 -10.06 7.72
C GLN A 31 -1.86 -10.65 6.32
N SER A 32 -0.87 -10.13 5.59
CA SER A 32 -0.45 -10.67 4.30
C SER A 32 1.08 -10.69 4.18
N PRO A 33 1.67 -11.84 3.79
CA PRO A 33 3.11 -11.91 3.51
C PRO A 33 3.56 -10.92 2.42
N VAL A 34 2.70 -10.64 1.44
CA VAL A 34 3.00 -9.71 0.34
C VAL A 34 3.08 -8.27 0.86
N THR A 35 2.16 -7.85 1.72
CA THR A 35 2.19 -6.50 2.29
C THR A 35 3.34 -6.33 3.27
N LEU A 36 3.62 -7.35 4.10
CA LEU A 36 4.80 -7.40 4.98
C LEU A 36 6.11 -7.21 4.21
N ALA A 37 6.32 -8.01 3.16
CA ALA A 37 7.52 -7.90 2.34
C ALA A 37 7.63 -6.54 1.64
N SER A 38 6.50 -5.96 1.22
CA SER A 38 6.48 -4.62 0.64
C SER A 38 7.01 -3.57 1.62
N VAL A 39 6.52 -3.57 2.87
CA VAL A 39 6.95 -2.62 3.90
C VAL A 39 8.44 -2.81 4.23
N ALA A 40 8.88 -4.04 4.45
CA ALA A 40 10.29 -4.32 4.77
C ALA A 40 11.25 -3.88 3.65
N ALA A 41 10.89 -4.06 2.38
CA ALA A 41 11.70 -3.58 1.26
C ALA A 41 11.68 -2.04 1.11
N LEU A 42 10.55 -1.39 1.42
CA LEU A 42 10.45 0.06 1.44
C LEU A 42 11.33 0.68 2.54
N GLU A 43 11.33 0.11 3.74
CA GLU A 43 12.19 0.55 4.85
C GLU A 43 13.68 0.39 4.52
N LEU A 44 14.06 -0.72 3.87
CA LEU A 44 15.44 -0.95 3.44
C LEU A 44 15.86 0.05 2.36
N PHE A 45 14.98 0.35 1.41
CA PHE A 45 15.19 1.36 0.37
C PHE A 45 15.38 2.76 0.95
N GLU A 46 14.54 3.15 1.91
CA GLU A 46 14.64 4.44 2.60
C GLU A 46 15.96 4.55 3.37
N SER A 47 16.29 3.51 4.14
CA SER A 47 17.54 3.43 4.91
C SER A 47 18.78 3.49 4.02
N GLY A 48 18.70 2.91 2.82
CA GLY A 48 19.75 2.96 1.81
C GLY A 48 19.88 4.31 1.10
N ASN A 49 18.87 5.19 1.20
CA ASN A 49 18.81 6.50 0.56
C ASN A 49 19.15 6.44 -0.95
N ILE A 50 18.53 5.49 -1.65
CA ILE A 50 18.89 5.10 -3.03
C ILE A 50 18.35 6.12 -4.06
N GLY A 51 17.22 6.75 -3.78
CA GLY A 51 16.61 7.78 -4.61
C GLY A 51 15.15 8.05 -4.24
N ASN A 52 14.40 8.70 -5.13
CA ASN A 52 12.99 9.01 -4.88
C ASN A 52 12.11 7.88 -5.41
N LEU A 53 11.32 7.27 -4.54
CA LEU A 53 10.41 6.18 -4.89
C LEU A 53 9.38 6.64 -5.93
N VAL A 54 9.12 5.78 -6.91
CA VAL A 54 8.07 5.99 -7.95
C VAL A 54 6.99 4.93 -7.87
N GLY A 55 7.35 3.73 -7.43
CA GLY A 55 6.43 2.63 -7.27
C GLY A 55 7.15 1.36 -6.88
N PHE A 56 6.38 0.32 -6.62
CA PHE A 56 6.92 -1.00 -6.34
C PHE A 56 5.98 -2.09 -6.86
N GLN A 57 6.52 -3.29 -6.99
CA GLN A 57 5.74 -4.51 -7.16
C GLN A 57 6.30 -5.60 -6.28
N THR A 58 5.43 -6.22 -5.50
CA THR A 58 5.73 -7.38 -4.66
C THR A 58 4.96 -8.58 -5.19
N PHE A 59 5.65 -9.70 -5.35
CA PHE A 59 5.03 -10.97 -5.70
C PHE A 59 5.44 -12.03 -4.68
N LYS A 60 4.46 -12.82 -4.24
CA LYS A 60 4.72 -13.99 -3.40
C LYS A 60 5.23 -15.13 -4.27
N ALA A 61 6.28 -15.80 -3.79
CA ALA A 61 6.78 -17.05 -4.36
C ALA A 61 6.93 -18.06 -3.21
N ASP A 62 5.96 -18.97 -3.06
CA ASP A 62 5.91 -19.96 -1.98
C ASP A 62 6.03 -19.33 -0.57
N ASP A 63 7.10 -19.64 0.16
CA ASP A 63 7.40 -19.14 1.51
C ASP A 63 8.29 -17.87 1.49
N GLU A 64 8.42 -17.24 0.32
CA GLU A 64 9.22 -16.04 0.10
C GLU A 64 8.40 -14.99 -0.66
N ALA A 65 8.95 -13.79 -0.75
CA ALA A 65 8.47 -12.76 -1.65
C ALA A 65 9.64 -12.04 -2.29
N ALA A 66 9.46 -11.59 -3.52
CA ALA A 66 10.40 -10.71 -4.17
C ALA A 66 9.71 -9.37 -4.45
N VAL A 67 10.46 -8.30 -4.20
CA VAL A 67 10.01 -6.93 -4.32
C VAL A 67 10.88 -6.21 -5.33
N LYS A 68 10.25 -5.53 -6.28
CA LYS A 68 10.89 -4.65 -7.26
C LYS A 68 10.48 -3.23 -6.94
N LEU A 69 11.43 -2.37 -6.59
CA LEU A 69 11.20 -0.95 -6.34
C LEU A 69 11.68 -0.16 -7.55
N THR A 70 10.79 0.68 -8.09
CA THR A 70 11.13 1.68 -9.10
C THR A 70 11.39 3.01 -8.42
N TYR A 71 12.48 3.67 -8.79
CA TYR A 71 12.87 4.96 -8.24
C TYR A 71 13.46 5.88 -9.32
N MET A 72 13.42 7.18 -9.07
CA MET A 72 14.23 8.16 -9.80
C MET A 72 15.55 8.35 -9.07
N ASP A 73 16.66 8.11 -9.77
CA ASP A 73 17.98 8.41 -9.23
C ASP A 73 18.27 9.92 -9.23
N ASN A 74 19.41 10.31 -8.67
CA ASN A 74 19.83 11.71 -8.58
C ASN A 74 20.06 12.39 -9.95
N SER A 75 20.16 11.62 -11.03
CA SER A 75 20.26 12.15 -12.41
C SER A 75 18.90 12.38 -13.07
N GLY A 76 17.80 11.98 -12.41
CA GLY A 76 16.46 11.98 -12.99
C GLY A 76 16.21 10.79 -13.90
N THR A 77 17.01 9.72 -13.79
CA THR A 77 16.80 8.49 -14.55
C THR A 77 15.96 7.52 -13.73
N ALA A 78 14.89 6.98 -14.32
CA ALA A 78 14.09 5.93 -13.71
C ALA A 78 14.87 4.60 -13.71
N ARG A 79 14.99 4.00 -12.53
CA ARG A 79 15.72 2.76 -12.30
C ARG A 79 14.89 1.81 -11.45
N ALA A 80 15.26 0.53 -11.46
CA ALA A 80 14.65 -0.45 -10.59
C ALA A 80 15.70 -1.24 -9.80
N VAL A 81 15.35 -1.59 -8.57
CA VAL A 81 16.15 -2.44 -7.67
C VAL A 81 15.26 -3.56 -7.14
N GLY A 82 15.84 -4.75 -6.97
CA GLY A 82 15.18 -5.94 -6.47
C GLY A 82 15.60 -6.27 -5.05
N TYR A 83 14.64 -6.79 -4.27
CA TYR A 83 14.84 -7.33 -2.93
C TYR A 83 14.22 -8.72 -2.84
N ASP A 84 14.94 -9.64 -2.20
CA ASP A 84 14.44 -10.97 -1.85
C ASP A 84 14.10 -10.98 -0.36
N CYS A 85 12.88 -11.38 -0.03
CA CYS A 85 12.32 -11.30 1.32
C CYS A 85 11.88 -12.68 1.82
N HIS A 86 12.27 -13.00 3.05
CA HIS A 86 11.92 -14.24 3.75
C HIS A 86 11.08 -13.93 4.99
N PHE A 87 10.19 -14.85 5.34
CA PHE A 87 9.29 -14.67 6.48
C PHE A 87 9.78 -15.44 7.70
N HIS A 88 9.77 -14.77 8.85
CA HIS A 88 10.09 -15.36 10.15
C HIS A 88 8.91 -15.20 11.10
N ALA A 89 8.69 -16.20 11.93
CA ALA A 89 7.76 -16.11 13.05
C ALA A 89 8.52 -15.73 14.32
N HIS A 90 8.14 -14.61 14.92
CA HIS A 90 8.65 -14.15 16.21
C HIS A 90 7.51 -14.17 17.23
N GLY A 91 7.32 -15.33 17.87
CA GLY A 91 6.17 -15.57 18.74
C GLY A 91 4.89 -15.66 17.91
N ASP A 92 3.92 -14.80 18.22
CA ASP A 92 2.63 -14.71 17.49
C ASP A 92 2.68 -13.71 16.31
N ALA A 93 3.81 -13.03 16.09
CA ALA A 93 4.00 -12.07 15.01
C ALA A 93 4.71 -12.70 13.81
N GLN A 94 4.30 -12.29 12.61
CA GLN A 94 5.01 -12.59 11.37
C GLN A 94 5.81 -11.35 10.94
N GLU A 95 7.08 -11.54 10.64
CA GLU A 95 8.00 -10.50 10.19
C GLU A 95 8.58 -10.88 8.83
N ALA A 96 8.82 -9.88 7.98
CA ALA A 96 9.55 -10.07 6.73
C ALA A 96 10.95 -9.48 6.87
N HIS A 97 11.96 -10.24 6.45
CA HIS A 97 13.34 -9.77 6.37
C HIS A 97 13.77 -9.77 4.90
N CYS A 98 14.19 -8.62 4.39
CA CYS A 98 14.58 -8.45 3.00
C CYS A 98 16.08 -8.20 2.85
N HIS A 99 16.64 -8.69 1.74
CA HIS A 99 18.03 -8.47 1.34
C HIS A 99 18.09 -7.87 -0.06
N ASP A 100 19.14 -7.09 -0.34
CA ASP A 100 19.43 -6.62 -1.70
C ASP A 100 19.61 -7.81 -2.64
N SER A 101 18.81 -7.87 -3.70
CA SER A 101 18.86 -8.96 -4.68
C SER A 101 19.62 -8.55 -5.94
N ALA A 102 19.22 -7.44 -6.57
CA ALA A 102 19.80 -7.01 -7.84
C ALA A 102 19.51 -5.55 -8.18
N ASP A 103 20.45 -4.91 -8.87
CA ASP A 103 20.17 -3.73 -9.70
C ASP A 103 19.50 -4.21 -11.00
N LEU A 104 18.24 -3.82 -11.19
CA LEU A 104 17.43 -4.26 -12.34
C LEU A 104 17.58 -3.29 -13.54
N GLY A 105 18.43 -2.26 -13.41
CA GLY A 105 18.79 -1.35 -14.49
C GLY A 105 17.81 -0.19 -14.68
N VAL A 106 17.91 0.43 -15.86
CA VAL A 106 17.08 1.57 -16.27
C VAL A 106 15.74 1.07 -16.76
N ILE A 107 14.66 1.73 -16.35
CA ILE A 107 13.31 1.42 -16.83
C ILE A 107 12.65 2.65 -17.45
N ASP A 108 11.65 2.42 -18.32
CA ASP A 108 10.84 3.49 -18.87
C ASP A 108 9.70 3.81 -17.90
N THR A 109 9.74 4.99 -17.29
CA THR A 109 8.68 5.49 -16.42
C THR A 109 8.63 7.01 -16.55
N PRO A 110 7.45 7.60 -16.79
CA PRO A 110 7.34 9.05 -16.90
C PRO A 110 7.70 9.72 -15.57
N ALA A 111 8.34 10.88 -15.66
CA ALA A 111 8.54 11.74 -14.50
C ALA A 111 7.17 12.14 -13.91
N ASN A 112 7.10 12.23 -12.58
CA ASN A 112 5.90 12.62 -11.87
C ASN A 112 6.01 14.05 -11.34
N ASP A 113 4.93 14.81 -11.47
CA ASP A 113 4.86 16.19 -10.97
C ASP A 113 4.80 16.27 -9.43
N VAL A 114 4.38 15.18 -8.79
CA VAL A 114 4.33 14.99 -7.34
C VAL A 114 5.14 13.75 -6.99
N SER A 115 5.98 13.88 -5.96
CA SER A 115 6.76 12.76 -5.42
C SER A 115 6.26 12.46 -4.02
N PHE A 116 5.71 11.28 -3.85
CA PHE A 116 5.41 10.64 -2.57
C PHE A 116 6.63 9.86 -2.09
N GLY A 117 6.89 9.89 -0.78
CA GLY A 117 7.94 9.14 -0.12
C GLY A 117 7.47 7.75 0.30
N VAL A 118 8.34 7.05 1.03
CA VAL A 118 8.08 5.68 1.49
C VAL A 118 6.86 5.60 2.41
N ASP A 119 6.75 6.53 3.35
CA ASP A 119 5.61 6.62 4.29
C ASP A 119 4.28 6.72 3.55
N GLU A 120 4.19 7.58 2.54
CA GLU A 120 2.95 7.76 1.77
C GLU A 120 2.57 6.52 0.95
N PHE A 121 3.56 5.75 0.48
CA PHE A 121 3.31 4.45 -0.16
C PHE A 121 2.84 3.40 0.86
N ALA A 122 3.43 3.36 2.06
CA ALA A 122 3.03 2.45 3.13
C ALA A 122 1.61 2.74 3.63
N ASP A 123 1.27 4.01 3.85
CA ASP A 123 -0.07 4.45 4.23
C ASP A 123 -1.09 4.10 3.14
N SER A 124 -0.78 4.41 1.88
CA SER A 124 -1.65 4.08 0.74
C SER A 124 -1.86 2.57 0.61
N LEU A 125 -0.85 1.75 0.93
CA LEU A 125 -0.98 0.30 0.97
C LEU A 125 -1.91 -0.13 2.10
N ALA A 126 -1.78 0.43 3.30
CA ALA A 126 -2.63 0.12 4.45
C ALA A 126 -4.10 0.43 4.16
N TYR A 127 -4.39 1.61 3.61
CA TYR A 127 -5.76 1.98 3.23
C TYR A 127 -6.32 1.11 2.10
N SER A 128 -5.51 0.78 1.09
CA SER A 128 -5.93 -0.12 0.01
C SER A 128 -6.21 -1.54 0.52
N ALA A 129 -5.36 -2.04 1.43
CA ALA A 129 -5.53 -3.33 2.10
C ALA A 129 -6.78 -3.35 2.97
N ASP A 130 -7.09 -2.30 3.72
CA ASP A 130 -8.33 -2.20 4.51
C ASP A 130 -9.58 -2.33 3.62
N ILE A 131 -9.63 -1.56 2.53
CA ILE A 131 -10.77 -1.63 1.60
C ILE A 131 -10.86 -3.02 0.97
N PHE A 132 -9.72 -3.62 0.63
CA PHE A 132 -9.66 -4.98 0.11
C PHE A 132 -10.22 -6.00 1.10
N ALA A 133 -9.73 -6.00 2.34
CA ALA A 133 -10.14 -6.91 3.40
C ALA A 133 -11.65 -6.83 3.70
N ARG A 134 -12.20 -5.61 3.74
CA ARG A 134 -13.61 -5.39 4.05
C ARG A 134 -14.57 -5.74 2.91
N LYS A 135 -14.11 -5.71 1.64
CA LYS A 135 -15.02 -5.74 0.47
C LYS A 135 -14.72 -6.79 -0.58
N ILE A 136 -13.58 -7.47 -0.49
CA ILE A 136 -13.05 -8.29 -1.59
C ILE A 136 -12.71 -9.69 -1.10
N ALA A 137 -11.65 -9.84 -0.33
CA ALA A 137 -11.16 -11.13 0.14
C ALA A 137 -10.27 -10.96 1.38
N PRO A 138 -9.98 -12.04 2.14
CA PRO A 138 -8.99 -12.01 3.21
C PRO A 138 -7.60 -11.61 2.68
N LEU A 139 -6.86 -10.83 3.47
CA LEU A 139 -5.52 -10.34 3.09
C LEU A 139 -4.51 -11.48 2.85
N SER A 140 -4.67 -12.60 3.56
CA SER A 140 -3.84 -13.79 3.39
C SER A 140 -3.90 -14.41 1.99
N GLN A 141 -4.89 -14.03 1.17
CA GLN A 141 -5.02 -14.48 -0.22
C GLN A 141 -4.31 -13.58 -1.24
N ILE A 142 -3.75 -12.44 -0.82
CA ILE A 142 -3.02 -11.55 -1.73
C ILE A 142 -1.76 -12.25 -2.23
N THR A 143 -1.63 -12.30 -3.55
CA THR A 143 -0.49 -12.91 -4.27
C THR A 143 0.44 -11.86 -4.86
N ASN A 144 -0.09 -10.69 -5.20
CA ASN A 144 0.66 -9.60 -5.79
C ASN A 144 0.15 -8.24 -5.30
N VAL A 145 1.07 -7.34 -5.00
CA VAL A 145 0.80 -5.92 -4.80
C VAL A 145 1.63 -5.14 -5.79
N LYS A 146 1.01 -4.18 -6.47
CA LYS A 146 1.71 -3.22 -7.31
C LYS A 146 1.22 -1.83 -7.01
N MET A 147 2.12 -0.90 -6.74
CA MET A 147 1.80 0.50 -6.50
C MET A 147 2.68 1.42 -7.32
N TRP A 148 2.13 2.52 -7.80
CA TRP A 148 2.88 3.54 -8.53
C TRP A 148 2.21 4.89 -8.43
N GLN A 149 3.01 5.94 -8.45
CA GLN A 149 2.50 7.31 -8.44
C GLN A 149 2.34 7.85 -9.87
N THR A 150 1.25 8.59 -10.10
CA THR A 150 1.04 9.37 -11.33
C THR A 150 -0.04 10.42 -11.13
N GLY A 151 0.22 11.63 -11.63
CA GLY A 151 -0.74 12.74 -11.63
C GLY A 151 -1.25 13.13 -10.23
N GLY A 152 -0.38 13.10 -9.22
CA GLY A 152 -0.73 13.43 -7.83
C GLY A 152 -1.50 12.35 -7.07
N ASN A 153 -1.55 11.13 -7.60
CA ASN A 153 -2.20 9.98 -6.94
C ASN A 153 -1.22 8.82 -6.85
N ILE A 154 -1.41 7.96 -5.86
CA ILE A 154 -0.82 6.62 -5.80
C ILE A 154 -1.89 5.63 -6.26
N TRP A 155 -1.59 4.86 -7.28
CA TRP A 155 -2.45 3.80 -7.80
C TRP A 155 -1.97 2.47 -7.25
N ALA A 156 -2.91 1.59 -6.90
CA ALA A 156 -2.60 0.27 -6.38
C ALA A 156 -3.38 -0.81 -7.12
N THR A 157 -2.73 -1.94 -7.37
CA THR A 157 -3.37 -3.17 -7.82
C THR A 157 -3.01 -4.28 -6.84
N LEU A 158 -4.03 -4.84 -6.18
CA LEU A 158 -3.90 -6.00 -5.31
C LEU A 158 -4.50 -7.20 -6.05
N ALA A 159 -3.68 -8.19 -6.30
CA ALA A 159 -4.10 -9.46 -6.89
C ALA A 159 -4.24 -10.53 -5.81
N HIS A 160 -5.23 -11.40 -5.97
CA HIS A 160 -5.46 -12.52 -5.06
C HIS A 160 -5.90 -13.76 -5.81
N ASP A 161 -5.60 -14.93 -5.25
CA ASP A 161 -6.04 -16.20 -5.80
C ASP A 161 -7.44 -16.57 -5.29
N THR A 162 -8.32 -16.94 -6.23
CA THR A 162 -9.68 -17.40 -5.95
C THR A 162 -9.83 -18.93 -6.06
N GLY A 163 -8.73 -19.65 -6.32
CA GLY A 163 -8.70 -21.07 -6.66
C GLY A 163 -9.09 -21.36 -8.11
N ALA A 164 -9.76 -20.43 -8.79
CA ALA A 164 -10.04 -20.47 -10.23
C ALA A 164 -9.07 -19.64 -11.06
N GLY A 165 -8.13 -18.94 -10.40
CA GLY A 165 -7.17 -18.02 -11.00
C GLY A 165 -7.04 -16.72 -10.21
N GLU A 166 -6.08 -15.91 -10.64
CA GLU A 166 -5.78 -14.62 -10.03
C GLU A 166 -6.80 -13.55 -10.45
N VAL A 167 -7.33 -12.82 -9.46
CA VAL A 167 -8.25 -11.70 -9.66
C VAL A 167 -7.61 -10.42 -9.14
N LYS A 168 -7.68 -9.37 -9.96
CA LYS A 168 -7.09 -8.06 -9.67
C LYS A 168 -8.14 -7.06 -9.17
N SER A 169 -7.76 -6.31 -8.14
CA SER A 169 -8.54 -5.20 -7.59
C SER A 169 -7.73 -3.93 -7.62
N HIS A 170 -8.32 -2.86 -8.15
CA HIS A 170 -7.61 -1.59 -8.36
C HIS A 170 -8.07 -0.53 -7.38
N PHE A 171 -7.14 0.31 -6.97
CA PHE A 171 -7.36 1.41 -6.04
C PHE A 171 -6.61 2.65 -6.51
N MET A 172 -7.12 3.81 -6.11
CA MET A 172 -6.53 5.11 -6.36
C MET A 172 -6.56 5.86 -5.03
N CYS A 173 -5.39 6.25 -4.56
CA CYS A 173 -5.14 6.95 -3.32
C CYS A 173 -4.66 8.36 -3.65
N HIS A 174 -5.25 9.35 -2.98
CA HIS A 174 -4.90 10.75 -3.16
C HIS A 174 -4.82 11.46 -1.82
N MET A 175 -4.02 12.52 -1.74
CA MET A 175 -3.91 13.31 -0.52
C MET A 175 -5.06 14.33 -0.44
N HIS A 176 -5.75 14.32 0.70
CA HIS A 176 -6.76 15.30 1.07
C HIS A 176 -6.27 16.06 2.32
N GLY A 177 -5.52 17.15 2.10
CA GLY A 177 -4.92 17.89 3.22
C GLY A 177 -3.75 17.12 3.81
N ASP A 178 -3.93 16.56 4.99
CA ASP A 178 -2.91 15.85 5.78
C ASP A 178 -3.14 14.33 5.88
N HIS A 179 -4.12 13.78 5.17
CA HIS A 179 -4.40 12.34 5.16
C HIS A 179 -4.59 11.80 3.74
N PHE A 180 -4.31 10.50 3.59
CA PHE A 180 -4.64 9.75 2.38
C PHE A 180 -6.08 9.26 2.40
N ASP A 181 -6.70 9.32 1.22
CA ASP A 181 -8.02 8.77 0.96
C ASP A 181 -7.92 7.83 -0.26
N CYS A 182 -8.27 6.56 -0.07
CA CYS A 182 -8.18 5.55 -1.12
C CYS A 182 -9.57 5.11 -1.58
N HIS A 183 -9.74 4.98 -2.89
CA HIS A 183 -11.00 4.58 -3.53
C HIS A 183 -10.80 3.36 -4.40
N ARG A 184 -11.83 2.50 -4.52
CA ARG A 184 -11.81 1.45 -5.54
C ARG A 184 -11.88 2.08 -6.94
N SER A 185 -10.97 1.66 -7.80
CA SER A 185 -10.97 1.98 -9.22
C SER A 185 -11.48 0.79 -10.05
N ARG A 186 -11.97 1.09 -11.26
CA ARG A 186 -12.35 0.07 -12.25
C ARG A 186 -11.20 -0.37 -13.14
N ASN A 187 -10.09 0.37 -13.14
CA ASN A 187 -8.94 0.15 -14.00
C ASN A 187 -7.65 0.37 -13.18
N PRO A 188 -6.51 -0.18 -13.61
CA PRO A 188 -5.24 -0.06 -12.87
C PRO A 188 -4.82 1.38 -12.61
N GLY A 189 -5.21 2.31 -13.48
CA GLY A 189 -4.72 3.69 -13.47
C GLY A 189 -3.83 3.97 -14.69
N PRO A 190 -3.46 5.24 -14.91
CA PRO A 190 -2.56 5.60 -16.00
C PRO A 190 -1.13 5.13 -15.69
N ASN A 191 -0.31 5.01 -16.73
CA ASN A 191 1.15 4.84 -16.63
C ASN A 191 1.63 3.72 -15.69
N GLU A 192 0.87 2.62 -15.59
CA GLU A 192 1.28 1.45 -14.83
C GLU A 192 2.69 0.98 -15.28
N PRO A 193 3.72 0.98 -14.40
CA PRO A 193 5.06 0.55 -14.77
C PRO A 193 5.04 -0.88 -15.27
N ARG A 194 5.67 -1.18 -16.41
CA ARG A 194 5.78 -2.56 -16.92
C ARG A 194 7.20 -3.04 -16.70
N TYR A 195 7.37 -3.92 -15.71
CA TYR A 195 8.61 -4.65 -15.57
C TYR A 195 8.67 -5.72 -16.66
N GLN A 196 9.82 -5.89 -17.31
CA GLN A 196 10.01 -7.02 -18.22
C GLN A 196 9.95 -8.30 -17.39
N GLU A 197 9.11 -9.25 -17.84
CA GLU A 197 9.01 -10.60 -17.28
C GLU A 197 10.17 -11.48 -17.75
#